data_AF-A0A4Q7T7S4-F1
#
_entry.id   AF-A0A4Q7T7S4-F1
#
_cell.length_a   1.000
_cell.length_b   1.000
_cell.length_c   1.000
_cell.angle_alpha   90.00
_cell.angle_beta   90.00
_cell.angle_gamma   90.00
#
_symmetry.space_group_name_H-M   'P 1'
#
loop_
_entity.id
_entity.type
_entity.pdbx_description
1 polymer ?
#
loop_
_entity_poly.entity_id
_entity_poly.type
_entity_poly.pdbx_seq_one_letter_code
_entity_poly.pdbx_strand_id
1 'polypeptide(L)'
;MTALGRYPLIRSLPLYGAVAGGLLAAVGVVAISTDTLESLVWTTGVAALVPAAAPPLGMTARALLALGSGLLVAALLWSSLFLLFGPGGFLVRRAPREDGVPVIRRADAHPDAPPRKPMSAADLGTPMMEVGVGSGGRDERTIPADLDLPLAAFDPKAIPPVPMEPVRPVSPLKQAIMAPLIAVESSAEAKTFLTAPAPPSAPAPVAPVEAVVETPAAVPVEPVVEARDVLVQEDVVEIAAPTPIARPARAVAEPASPPTIEALLTRLEKGALRRGLIGSH
;
A
#
# COMPACT_ATOMS: atom_id res chain seq x y z
N MET A 1 26.41 9.32 -17.25
CA MET A 1 25.05 9.83 -17.58
C MET A 1 24.28 8.81 -18.44
N THR A 2 24.08 7.57 -17.96
CA THR A 2 23.49 6.46 -18.75
C THR A 2 22.47 5.64 -17.94
N ALA A 3 21.79 6.26 -16.96
CA ALA A 3 20.81 5.58 -16.11
C ALA A 3 19.33 5.77 -16.53
N LEU A 4 19.05 6.59 -17.54
CA LEU A 4 17.66 6.97 -17.91
C LEU A 4 16.93 5.97 -18.83
N GLY A 5 17.60 4.92 -19.34
CA GLY A 5 17.02 4.08 -20.40
C GLY A 5 16.25 2.82 -19.97
N ARG A 6 16.42 2.31 -18.74
CA ARG A 6 15.88 0.98 -18.34
C ARG A 6 14.52 1.01 -17.64
N TYR A 7 14.11 2.16 -17.11
CA TYR A 7 12.83 2.33 -16.45
C TYR A 7 11.58 2.20 -17.36
N PRO A 8 11.56 2.65 -18.63
CA PRO A 8 10.35 2.52 -19.44
C PRO A 8 10.06 1.07 -19.85
N LEU A 9 11.11 0.24 -20.01
CA LEU A 9 11.00 -1.12 -20.55
C LEU A 9 10.33 -2.10 -19.57
N ILE A 10 10.61 -1.96 -18.27
CA ILE A 10 9.97 -2.81 -17.24
C ILE A 10 8.49 -2.46 -17.10
N ARG A 11 8.14 -1.17 -17.25
CA ARG A 11 6.77 -0.70 -17.09
C ARG A 11 5.85 -1.11 -18.25
N SER A 12 6.41 -1.27 -19.46
CA SER A 12 5.67 -1.74 -20.64
C SER A 12 5.63 -3.26 -20.78
N LEU A 13 6.40 -4.00 -19.97
CA LEU A 13 6.45 -5.47 -19.99
C LEU A 13 5.06 -6.13 -19.88
N PRO A 14 4.16 -5.74 -18.96
CA PRO A 14 2.82 -6.32 -18.87
C PRO A 14 1.99 -6.13 -20.14
N LEU A 15 2.11 -4.96 -20.77
CA LEU A 15 1.38 -4.66 -21.99
C LEU A 15 1.89 -5.52 -23.16
N TYR A 16 3.20 -5.61 -23.36
CA TYR A 16 3.78 -6.44 -24.42
C TYR A 16 3.48 -7.92 -24.21
N GLY A 17 3.61 -8.42 -22.97
CA GLY A 17 3.29 -9.80 -22.63
C GLY A 17 1.82 -10.14 -22.91
N ALA A 18 0.91 -9.23 -22.56
CA ALA A 18 -0.52 -9.38 -22.84
C ALA A 18 -0.85 -9.42 -24.33
N VAL A 19 -0.33 -8.46 -25.10
CA VAL A 19 -0.57 -8.36 -26.55
C VAL A 19 0.02 -9.57 -27.27
N ALA A 20 1.28 -9.93 -26.98
CA ALA A 20 1.93 -11.07 -27.60
C ALA A 20 1.22 -12.39 -27.24
N GLY A 21 0.91 -12.61 -25.96
CA GLY A 21 0.24 -13.82 -25.51
C GLY A 21 -1.19 -13.96 -26.03
N GLY A 22 -1.94 -12.86 -26.05
CA GLY A 22 -3.29 -12.83 -26.62
C GLY A 22 -3.31 -13.09 -28.12
N LEU A 23 -2.39 -12.49 -28.87
CA LEU A 23 -2.26 -12.72 -30.31
C LEU A 23 -1.86 -14.17 -30.60
N LEU A 24 -0.92 -14.73 -29.84
CA LEU A 24 -0.49 -16.12 -30.00
C LEU A 24 -1.64 -17.10 -29.69
N ALA A 25 -2.45 -16.84 -28.66
CA ALA A 25 -3.64 -17.63 -28.36
C ALA A 25 -4.70 -17.55 -29.48
N ALA A 26 -4.98 -16.35 -30.01
CA ALA A 26 -5.94 -16.16 -31.10
C ALA A 26 -5.49 -16.88 -32.38
N VAL A 27 -4.21 -16.75 -32.75
CA VAL A 27 -3.61 -17.48 -33.89
C VAL A 27 -3.67 -18.98 -33.66
N GLY A 28 -3.40 -19.45 -32.43
CA GLY A 28 -3.54 -20.85 -32.05
C GLY A 28 -4.94 -21.38 -32.32
N VAL A 29 -6.00 -20.65 -31.93
CA VAL A 29 -7.39 -21.05 -32.20
C VAL A 29 -7.70 -21.09 -33.70
N VAL A 30 -7.19 -20.14 -34.48
CA VAL A 30 -7.37 -20.15 -35.94
C VAL A 30 -6.62 -21.30 -36.62
N ALA A 31 -5.48 -21.73 -36.06
CA ALA A 31 -4.68 -22.82 -36.60
C ALA A 31 -5.22 -24.23 -36.26
N ILE A 32 -6.11 -24.35 -35.27
CA ILE A 32 -6.75 -25.63 -34.92
C ILE A 32 -7.74 -26.03 -36.03
N SER A 33 -7.80 -27.33 -36.35
CA SER A 33 -8.71 -27.82 -37.40
C SER A 33 -10.18 -27.66 -37.00
N THR A 34 -11.04 -27.49 -38.00
CA THR A 34 -12.50 -27.42 -37.84
C THR A 34 -13.04 -28.53 -36.94
N ASP A 35 -12.71 -29.78 -37.27
CA ASP A 35 -13.29 -30.95 -36.63
C ASP A 35 -12.86 -31.07 -35.16
N THR A 36 -11.62 -30.66 -34.87
CA THR A 36 -11.10 -30.66 -33.49
C THR A 36 -11.73 -29.58 -32.64
N LEU A 37 -11.96 -28.38 -33.19
CA LEU A 37 -12.69 -27.30 -32.50
C LEU A 37 -14.15 -27.71 -32.22
N GLU A 38 -14.84 -28.29 -33.20
CA GLU A 38 -16.22 -28.75 -33.00
C GLU A 38 -16.30 -29.87 -31.96
N SER A 39 -15.37 -30.83 -31.98
CA SER A 39 -15.29 -31.87 -30.96
C SER A 39 -15.00 -31.30 -29.56
N LEU A 40 -14.15 -30.27 -29.45
CA LEU A 40 -13.88 -29.59 -28.18
C LEU A 40 -15.10 -28.83 -27.66
N VAL A 41 -15.80 -28.10 -28.52
CA VAL A 41 -17.03 -27.37 -28.15
C VAL A 41 -18.12 -28.33 -27.69
N TRP A 42 -18.24 -29.50 -28.36
CA TRP A 42 -19.16 -30.55 -27.94
C TRP A 42 -18.78 -31.16 -26.59
N THR A 43 -17.52 -31.56 -26.41
CA THR A 43 -17.06 -32.22 -25.18
C THR A 43 -17.08 -31.30 -23.96
N THR A 44 -16.83 -30.01 -24.15
CA THR A 44 -16.92 -29.00 -23.08
C THR A 44 -18.36 -28.59 -22.76
N GLY A 45 -19.33 -28.97 -23.59
CA GLY A 45 -20.74 -28.63 -23.41
C GLY A 45 -21.06 -27.14 -23.64
N VAL A 46 -20.14 -26.37 -24.23
CA VAL A 46 -20.33 -24.92 -24.46
C VAL A 46 -21.55 -24.64 -25.35
N ALA A 47 -21.86 -25.54 -26.28
CA ALA A 47 -23.05 -25.47 -27.11
C ALA A 47 -24.37 -25.44 -26.31
N ALA A 48 -24.39 -25.99 -25.08
CA ALA A 48 -25.57 -25.96 -24.22
C ALA A 48 -25.79 -24.59 -23.56
N LEU A 49 -24.72 -23.81 -23.35
CA LEU A 49 -24.79 -22.48 -22.75
C LEU A 49 -25.05 -21.39 -23.79
N VAL A 50 -24.52 -21.57 -25.01
CA VAL A 50 -24.66 -20.61 -26.11
C VAL A 50 -25.21 -21.34 -27.33
N PRO A 51 -26.54 -21.31 -27.56
CA PRO A 51 -27.16 -21.98 -28.71
C PRO A 51 -26.63 -21.48 -30.06
N ALA A 52 -26.14 -20.24 -30.10
CA ALA A 52 -25.48 -19.66 -31.28
C ALA A 52 -24.14 -20.35 -31.63
N ALA A 53 -23.64 -21.26 -30.79
CA ALA A 53 -22.45 -22.08 -31.03
C ALA A 53 -22.76 -23.50 -31.55
N ALA A 54 -24.02 -23.80 -31.91
CA ALA A 54 -24.38 -25.08 -32.50
C ALA A 54 -23.67 -25.29 -33.86
N PRO A 55 -23.12 -26.49 -34.14
CA PRO A 55 -22.45 -26.77 -35.42
C PRO A 55 -23.42 -26.64 -36.62
N PRO A 56 -22.92 -26.28 -37.82
CA PRO A 56 -21.50 -26.04 -38.14
C PRO A 56 -20.99 -24.70 -37.61
N LEU A 57 -19.78 -24.68 -37.03
CA LEU A 57 -19.14 -23.45 -36.55
C LEU A 57 -18.72 -22.59 -37.74
N GLY A 58 -19.60 -21.68 -38.14
CA GLY A 58 -19.34 -20.70 -39.20
C GLY A 58 -18.10 -19.84 -38.90
N MET A 59 -17.55 -19.21 -39.94
CA MET A 59 -16.35 -18.37 -39.83
C MET A 59 -16.48 -17.26 -38.78
N THR A 60 -17.69 -16.72 -38.58
CA THR A 60 -17.99 -15.72 -37.55
C THR A 60 -17.82 -16.27 -36.14
N ALA A 61 -18.35 -17.47 -35.87
CA ALA A 61 -18.21 -18.13 -34.58
C ALA A 61 -16.73 -18.41 -34.25
N ARG A 62 -15.93 -18.81 -35.25
CA ARG A 62 -14.48 -19.01 -35.08
C ARG A 62 -13.75 -17.71 -34.80
N ALA A 63 -14.07 -16.65 -35.53
CA ALA A 63 -13.49 -15.34 -35.29
C ALA A 63 -13.80 -14.86 -33.86
N LEU A 64 -15.03 -15.08 -33.38
CA LEU A 64 -15.43 -14.75 -32.01
C LEU A 64 -14.71 -15.61 -30.97
N LEU A 65 -14.55 -16.92 -31.20
CA LEU A 65 -13.79 -17.79 -30.31
C LEU A 65 -12.30 -17.42 -30.26
N ALA A 66 -11.69 -17.11 -31.41
CA ALA A 66 -10.31 -16.68 -31.51
C ALA A 66 -10.08 -15.33 -30.80
N LEU A 67 -10.96 -14.34 -31.04
CA LEU A 67 -10.89 -13.05 -30.36
C LEU A 67 -11.17 -13.18 -28.86
N GLY A 68 -12.19 -13.95 -28.47
CA GLY A 68 -12.57 -14.15 -27.08
C GLY A 68 -11.46 -14.84 -26.28
N SER A 69 -10.90 -15.93 -26.80
CA SER A 69 -9.77 -16.62 -26.17
C SER A 69 -8.51 -15.75 -26.12
N GLY A 70 -8.20 -15.03 -27.20
CA GLY A 70 -7.09 -14.09 -27.25
C GLY A 70 -7.20 -12.99 -26.21
N LEU A 71 -8.36 -12.35 -26.09
CA LEU A 71 -8.64 -11.32 -25.07
C LEU A 71 -8.57 -11.89 -23.65
N LEU A 72 -9.11 -13.09 -23.43
CA LEU A 72 -9.06 -13.76 -22.12
C LEU A 72 -7.61 -14.03 -21.69
N VAL A 73 -6.80 -14.63 -22.58
CA VAL A 73 -5.39 -14.92 -22.31
C VAL A 73 -4.60 -13.61 -22.12
N ALA A 74 -4.85 -12.59 -22.95
CA ALA A 74 -4.24 -11.27 -22.79
C ALA A 74 -4.54 -10.67 -21.42
N ALA A 75 -5.80 -10.70 -20.96
CA ALA A 75 -6.20 -10.17 -19.67
C ALA A 75 -5.55 -10.91 -18.50
N LEU A 76 -5.50 -12.25 -18.55
CA LEU A 76 -4.85 -13.07 -17.53
C LEU A 76 -3.34 -12.84 -17.47
N LEU A 77 -2.66 -12.79 -18.63
CA LEU A 77 -1.23 -12.51 -18.70
C LEU A 77 -0.93 -11.09 -18.25
N TRP A 78 -1.70 -10.10 -18.70
CA TRP A 78 -1.56 -8.72 -18.24
C TRP A 78 -1.69 -8.64 -16.72
N SER A 79 -2.75 -9.23 -16.15
CA SER A 79 -3.01 -9.22 -14.71
C SER A 79 -1.89 -9.91 -13.93
N SER A 80 -1.46 -11.10 -14.37
CA SER A 80 -0.37 -11.85 -13.74
C SER A 80 0.95 -11.08 -13.79
N LEU A 81 1.30 -10.53 -14.96
CA LEU A 81 2.54 -9.79 -15.15
C LEU A 81 2.51 -8.42 -14.45
N PHE A 82 1.34 -7.79 -14.36
CA PHE A 82 1.12 -6.58 -13.58
C PHE A 82 1.22 -6.85 -12.07
N LEU A 83 0.69 -7.96 -11.57
CA LEU A 83 0.85 -8.36 -10.16
C LEU A 83 2.29 -8.75 -9.83
N LEU A 84 3.04 -9.26 -10.81
CA LEU A 84 4.41 -9.70 -10.59
C LEU A 84 5.42 -8.55 -10.72
N PHE A 85 5.27 -7.70 -11.73
CA PHE A 85 6.22 -6.64 -12.11
C PHE A 85 5.67 -5.22 -12.03
N GLY A 86 4.37 -5.04 -11.80
CA GLY A 86 3.73 -3.72 -11.71
C GLY A 86 4.05 -2.98 -10.41
N PRO A 87 3.50 -1.77 -10.23
CA PRO A 87 3.74 -0.96 -9.04
C PRO A 87 3.25 -1.67 -7.77
N GLY A 88 4.19 -2.14 -6.94
CA GLY A 88 3.87 -2.93 -5.75
C GLY A 88 3.72 -4.43 -6.00
N GLY A 89 4.11 -4.91 -7.20
CA GLY A 89 4.15 -6.32 -7.52
C GLY A 89 5.18 -7.09 -6.69
N PHE A 90 5.00 -8.41 -6.62
CA PHE A 90 5.77 -9.27 -5.73
C PHE A 90 7.29 -9.26 -5.99
N LEU A 91 7.71 -9.12 -7.26
CA LEU A 91 9.14 -9.08 -7.62
C LEU A 91 9.74 -7.68 -7.55
N VAL A 92 8.91 -6.64 -7.47
CA VAL A 92 9.41 -5.28 -7.25
C VAL A 92 9.84 -5.21 -5.79
N ARG A 93 11.13 -5.47 -5.54
CA ARG A 93 11.74 -5.15 -4.24
C ARG A 93 11.36 -3.71 -3.94
N ARG A 94 10.50 -3.52 -2.94
CA ARG A 94 10.25 -2.19 -2.41
C ARG A 94 11.61 -1.65 -2.01
N ALA A 95 12.10 -0.68 -2.77
CA ALA A 95 13.24 0.09 -2.33
C ALA A 95 12.87 0.55 -0.91
N PRO A 96 13.69 0.25 0.10
CA PRO A 96 13.46 0.80 1.42
C PRO A 96 13.30 2.30 1.22
N ARG A 97 12.14 2.84 1.61
CA ARG A 97 11.81 4.27 1.48
C ARG A 97 13.05 5.03 1.95
N GLU A 98 13.64 5.85 1.07
CA GLU A 98 14.92 6.51 1.37
C GLU A 98 14.84 7.36 2.64
N ASP A 99 13.66 7.88 2.94
CA ASP A 99 13.41 8.64 4.16
C ASP A 99 13.50 7.78 5.42
N GLY A 100 13.24 6.48 5.34
CA GLY A 100 13.23 5.56 6.48
C GLY A 100 12.25 5.93 7.60
N VAL A 101 11.53 7.03 7.46
CA VAL A 101 10.58 7.54 8.44
C VAL A 101 9.34 6.63 8.43
N PRO A 102 9.08 5.89 9.52
CA PRO A 102 7.85 5.13 9.64
C PRO A 102 6.66 6.09 9.59
N VAL A 103 5.55 5.63 9.02
CA VAL A 103 4.32 6.43 8.99
C VAL A 103 3.83 6.60 10.43
N ILE A 104 4.18 7.73 11.04
CA ILE A 104 3.71 8.13 12.36
C ILE A 104 2.22 8.44 12.24
N ARG A 105 1.40 7.94 13.19
CA ARG A 105 -0.02 8.29 13.22
C ARG A 105 -0.14 9.80 13.43
N ARG A 106 -1.15 10.45 12.86
CA ARG A 106 -1.37 11.89 13.07
C ARG A 106 -1.45 12.30 14.55
N ALA A 107 -1.85 11.38 15.43
CA ALA A 107 -1.88 11.61 16.88
C ALA A 107 -0.48 11.62 17.53
N ASP A 108 0.47 10.91 16.94
CA ASP A 108 1.85 10.80 17.43
C ASP A 108 2.79 11.79 16.71
N ALA A 109 2.29 12.46 15.66
CA ALA A 109 3.01 13.49 14.92
C ALA A 109 2.96 14.81 15.70
N HIS A 110 4.08 15.20 16.28
CA HIS A 110 4.19 16.46 17.01
C HIS A 110 4.45 17.62 16.03
N PRO A 111 3.75 18.76 16.13
CA PRO A 111 3.95 19.90 15.22
C PRO A 111 5.39 20.43 15.25
N ASP A 112 6.01 20.42 16.44
CA ASP A 112 7.35 20.98 16.64
C ASP A 112 8.50 19.97 16.45
N ALA A 113 8.21 18.67 16.32
CA ALA A 113 9.25 17.66 16.15
C ALA A 113 9.00 16.88 14.85
N PRO A 114 9.74 17.19 13.76
CA PRO A 114 9.59 16.46 12.52
C PRO A 114 9.86 14.96 12.77
N PRO A 115 9.12 14.06 12.11
CA PRO A 115 9.33 12.63 12.21
C PRO A 115 10.80 12.26 11.98
N ARG A 116 11.46 11.76 13.01
CA ARG A 116 12.85 11.28 12.89
C ARG A 116 12.83 9.85 12.36
N LYS A 117 13.77 9.55 11.47
CA LYS A 117 14.05 8.17 11.05
C LYS A 117 14.47 7.36 12.30
N PRO A 118 13.95 6.13 12.51
CA PRO A 118 14.43 5.25 13.56
C PRO A 118 15.91 4.99 13.32
N MET A 119 16.70 5.01 14.39
CA MET A 119 18.13 4.70 14.30
C MET A 119 18.29 3.32 13.69
N SER A 120 18.92 3.26 12.52
CA SER A 120 19.30 2.01 11.89
C SER A 120 20.57 1.46 12.55
N ALA A 121 20.83 0.16 12.39
CA ALA A 121 22.06 -0.45 12.89
C ALA A 121 23.33 0.24 12.35
N ALA A 122 23.27 0.85 11.17
CA ALA A 122 24.37 1.63 10.61
C ALA A 122 24.58 2.96 11.35
N ASP A 123 23.52 3.54 11.90
CA ASP A 123 23.58 4.80 12.67
C ASP A 123 24.11 4.58 14.09
N LEU A 124 24.09 3.33 14.58
CA LEU A 124 24.65 2.93 15.88
C LEU A 124 26.18 2.76 15.86
N GLY A 125 26.82 3.02 14.71
CA GLY A 125 28.26 2.86 14.54
C GLY A 125 28.70 1.40 14.40
N THR A 126 30.00 1.14 14.54
CA THR A 126 30.54 -0.22 14.52
C THR A 126 29.89 -1.03 15.64
N PRO A 127 29.27 -2.19 15.36
CA PRO A 127 28.63 -2.98 16.40
C PRO A 127 29.64 -3.23 17.51
N MET A 128 29.26 -2.96 18.76
CA MET A 128 30.11 -3.15 19.94
C MET A 128 30.61 -4.59 20.14
N MET A 129 30.28 -5.53 19.25
CA MET A 129 30.98 -6.81 19.13
C MET A 129 32.48 -6.64 18.81
N GLU A 130 32.91 -5.48 18.30
CA GLU A 130 34.33 -5.14 18.16
C GLU A 130 34.91 -4.37 19.37
N VAL A 131 34.14 -4.18 20.46
CA VAL A 131 34.77 -3.88 21.76
C VAL A 131 35.52 -5.13 22.16
N GLY A 132 36.81 -5.11 21.81
CA GLY A 132 37.71 -6.23 21.87
C GLY A 132 37.50 -7.07 23.12
N VAL A 133 37.19 -8.34 22.88
CA VAL A 133 38.04 -9.37 23.46
C VAL A 133 39.46 -8.97 23.04
N GLY A 134 40.10 -8.15 23.86
CA GLY A 134 41.53 -7.88 23.66
C GLY A 134 42.23 -9.23 23.56
N SER A 135 43.35 -9.28 22.85
CA SER A 135 44.16 -10.51 22.74
C SER A 135 44.60 -11.12 24.09
N GLY A 136 44.24 -10.51 25.24
CA GLY A 136 44.10 -11.21 26.51
C GLY A 136 42.68 -11.76 26.64
N GLY A 137 42.48 -12.99 26.17
CA GLY A 137 41.23 -13.72 26.37
C GLY A 137 40.79 -13.60 27.83
N ARG A 138 39.59 -13.09 28.07
CA ARG A 138 38.90 -13.41 29.32
C ARG A 138 38.61 -14.89 29.21
N ASP A 139 39.47 -15.71 29.81
CA ASP A 139 39.19 -17.12 30.00
C ASP A 139 37.76 -17.22 30.54
N GLU A 140 36.85 -17.79 29.75
CA GLU A 140 35.54 -18.17 30.24
C GLU A 140 35.77 -19.13 31.40
N ARG A 141 35.74 -18.61 32.63
CA ARG A 141 35.89 -19.43 33.82
C ARG A 141 34.64 -20.28 33.93
N THR A 142 34.82 -21.59 33.90
CA THR A 142 33.76 -22.56 34.17
C THR A 142 33.04 -22.16 35.45
N ILE A 143 31.71 -22.02 35.38
CA ILE A 143 30.90 -21.70 36.56
C ILE A 143 31.19 -22.79 37.61
N PRO A 144 31.66 -22.42 38.82
CA PRO A 144 31.91 -23.38 39.88
C PRO A 144 30.65 -24.18 40.15
N ALA A 145 30.79 -25.50 40.33
CA ALA A 145 29.66 -26.39 40.60
C ALA A 145 28.93 -26.04 41.92
N ASP A 146 29.58 -25.27 42.79
CA ASP A 146 29.09 -24.86 44.09
C ASP A 146 28.69 -23.38 44.07
N LEU A 147 27.41 -23.13 43.84
CA LEU A 147 26.80 -21.79 43.82
C LEU A 147 26.48 -21.26 45.23
N ASP A 148 26.68 -22.09 46.26
CA ASP A 148 26.40 -21.71 47.65
C ASP A 148 27.56 -20.93 48.30
N LEU A 149 28.67 -20.77 47.58
CA LEU A 149 29.80 -19.93 48.00
C LEU A 149 29.44 -18.44 47.86
N PRO A 150 29.59 -17.63 48.93
CA PRO A 150 29.27 -16.22 48.87
C PRO A 150 30.13 -15.49 47.83
N LEU A 151 29.55 -14.56 47.05
CA LEU A 151 30.25 -13.82 45.99
C LEU A 151 31.55 -13.15 46.45
N ALA A 152 31.64 -12.81 47.75
CA ALA A 152 32.84 -12.26 48.39
C ALA A 152 34.09 -13.16 48.27
N ALA A 153 33.92 -14.47 48.07
CA ALA A 153 35.02 -15.41 47.88
C ALA A 153 35.66 -15.33 46.48
N PHE A 154 34.90 -14.90 45.47
CA PHE A 154 35.39 -14.79 44.08
C PHE A 154 36.07 -13.46 43.80
N ASP A 155 35.66 -12.40 44.49
CA ASP A 155 36.34 -11.11 44.46
C ASP A 155 36.33 -10.46 45.86
N PRO A 156 37.40 -10.66 46.66
CA PRO A 156 37.48 -10.10 47.99
C PRO A 156 37.57 -8.57 48.00
N LYS A 157 37.74 -7.92 46.84
CA LYS A 157 37.71 -6.46 46.70
C LYS A 157 36.33 -5.92 46.33
N ALA A 158 35.37 -6.77 45.95
CA ALA A 158 34.04 -6.34 45.54
C ALA A 158 33.16 -5.83 46.70
N ILE A 159 33.42 -6.29 47.93
CA ILE A 159 32.75 -5.79 49.13
C ILE A 159 33.77 -5.01 49.97
N PRO A 160 33.76 -3.67 49.94
CA PRO A 160 34.66 -2.89 50.78
C PRO A 160 34.32 -3.16 52.27
N PRO A 161 35.33 -3.26 53.15
CA PRO A 161 35.12 -3.50 54.58
C PRO A 161 34.38 -2.35 55.28
N VAL A 162 34.33 -1.18 54.64
CA VAL A 162 33.60 0.00 55.09
C VAL A 162 32.51 0.29 54.06
N PRO A 163 31.23 0.38 54.46
CA PRO A 163 30.16 0.82 53.58
C PRO A 163 30.55 2.13 52.91
N MET A 164 30.35 2.23 51.59
CA MET A 164 30.61 3.48 50.89
C MET A 164 29.78 4.61 51.51
N GLU A 165 30.39 5.77 51.70
CA GLU A 165 29.66 6.94 52.17
C GLU A 165 28.48 7.23 51.21
N PRO A 166 27.29 7.55 51.74
CA PRO A 166 26.16 7.93 50.92
C PRO A 166 26.57 9.01 49.93
N VAL A 167 26.33 8.77 48.63
CA VAL A 167 26.63 9.74 47.59
C VAL A 167 25.94 11.04 47.95
N ARG A 168 26.73 12.10 48.16
CA ARG A 168 26.18 13.41 48.51
C ARG A 168 25.25 13.86 47.39
N PRO A 169 24.09 14.44 47.72
CA PRO A 169 23.19 14.98 46.71
C PRO A 169 23.95 15.99 45.86
N VAL A 170 24.07 15.70 44.57
CA VAL A 170 24.68 16.60 43.60
C VAL A 170 23.73 17.78 43.42
N SER A 171 24.22 18.99 43.61
CA SER A 171 23.42 20.20 43.35
C SER A 171 22.87 20.14 41.92
N PRO A 172 21.56 20.41 41.71
CA PRO A 172 20.98 20.36 40.39
C PRO A 172 21.76 21.27 39.45
N LEU A 173 22.15 20.73 38.29
CA LEU A 173 22.82 21.47 37.24
C LEU A 173 21.92 22.66 36.87
N LYS A 174 22.33 23.88 37.21
CA LYS A 174 21.63 25.08 36.76
C LYS A 174 21.81 25.16 35.25
N GLN A 175 20.79 24.76 34.50
CA GLN A 175 20.71 25.07 33.07
C GLN A 175 20.70 26.58 32.94
N ALA A 176 21.81 27.15 32.48
CA ALA A 176 21.84 28.51 32.01
C ALA A 176 20.98 28.56 30.74
N ILE A 177 19.70 28.89 30.90
CA ILE A 177 18.81 29.25 29.79
C ILE A 177 19.30 30.62 29.30
N MET A 178 20.36 30.63 28.49
CA MET A 178 20.62 31.76 27.62
C MET A 178 19.68 31.62 26.44
N ALA A 179 18.50 32.23 26.54
CA ALA A 179 17.65 32.47 25.39
C ALA A 179 18.41 33.45 24.46
N PRO A 180 18.70 33.09 23.19
CA PRO A 180 19.09 34.10 22.22
C PRO A 180 17.84 34.95 21.93
N LEU A 181 17.88 36.22 22.35
CA LEU A 181 16.97 37.24 21.84
C LEU A 181 17.31 37.44 20.36
N ILE A 182 16.63 36.70 19.48
CA ILE A 182 16.57 37.06 18.07
C ILE A 182 15.52 38.17 17.98
N ALA A 183 15.99 39.42 17.94
CA ALA A 183 15.17 40.55 17.56
C ALA A 183 14.77 40.37 16.09
N VAL A 184 13.57 39.85 15.85
CA VAL A 184 12.93 39.89 14.54
C VAL A 184 12.34 41.28 14.39
N GLU A 185 12.98 42.12 13.58
CA GLU A 185 12.39 43.39 13.13
C GLU A 185 11.16 43.08 12.27
N SER A 186 9.98 43.23 12.88
CA SER A 186 8.69 43.19 12.22
C SER A 186 8.49 44.47 11.41
N SER A 187 9.01 44.49 10.18
CA SER A 187 8.60 45.44 9.14
C SER A 187 7.80 44.70 8.08
N ALA A 188 6.50 44.59 8.32
CA ALA A 188 5.52 44.29 7.28
C ALA A 188 4.21 44.97 7.66
N GLU A 189 3.89 46.02 6.90
CA GLU A 189 2.69 46.83 7.01
C GLU A 189 1.42 45.97 7.05
N ALA A 190 0.58 46.22 8.05
CA ALA A 190 -0.78 45.70 8.12
C ALA A 190 -1.62 46.31 6.99
N LYS A 191 -1.71 45.60 5.86
CA LYS A 191 -2.79 45.83 4.87
C LYS A 191 -4.06 45.15 5.38
N THR A 192 -4.90 45.98 5.97
CA THR A 192 -6.37 45.97 5.97
C THR A 192 -7.01 44.67 5.45
N PHE A 193 -7.55 43.88 6.38
CA PHE A 193 -8.51 42.83 6.08
C PHE A 193 -9.78 43.47 5.49
N LEU A 194 -9.99 43.30 4.19
CA LEU A 194 -11.30 43.51 3.56
C LEU A 194 -12.17 42.30 3.89
N THR A 195 -13.13 42.52 4.80
CA THR A 195 -14.27 41.62 5.02
C THR A 195 -15.05 41.45 3.72
N ALA A 196 -15.05 40.24 3.16
CA ALA A 196 -15.91 39.92 2.04
C ALA A 196 -17.39 39.96 2.47
N PRO A 197 -18.31 40.56 1.67
CA PRO A 197 -19.73 40.56 1.97
C PRO A 197 -20.32 39.15 1.83
N ALA A 198 -21.22 38.81 2.74
CA ALA A 198 -21.94 37.54 2.77
C ALA A 198 -22.71 37.29 1.46
N PRO A 199 -22.74 36.04 0.94
CA PRO A 199 -23.56 35.71 -0.22
C PRO A 199 -25.06 35.83 0.11
N PRO A 200 -25.89 36.37 -0.79
CA PRO A 200 -27.33 36.44 -0.57
C PRO A 200 -27.95 35.04 -0.55
N SER A 201 -28.85 34.83 0.42
CA SER A 201 -29.65 33.62 0.58
C SER A 201 -30.49 33.37 -0.68
N ALA A 202 -30.30 32.21 -1.31
CA ALA A 202 -31.14 31.77 -2.41
C ALA A 202 -32.59 31.50 -1.93
N PRO A 203 -33.62 31.91 -2.70
CA PRO A 203 -35.01 31.63 -2.37
C PRO A 203 -35.40 30.16 -2.64
N ALA A 204 -36.35 29.70 -1.83
CA ALA A 204 -36.89 28.34 -1.77
C ALA A 204 -37.47 27.82 -3.12
N PRO A 205 -37.46 26.49 -3.33
CA PRO A 205 -38.03 25.86 -4.52
C PRO A 205 -39.57 25.89 -4.47
N VAL A 206 -40.15 26.47 -5.52
CA VAL A 206 -41.59 26.42 -5.81
C VAL A 206 -41.92 25.10 -6.53
N ALA A 207 -43.12 24.61 -6.22
CA ALA A 207 -43.76 23.34 -6.55
C ALA A 207 -43.90 23.03 -8.07
N PRO A 208 -44.38 21.82 -8.43
CA PRO A 208 -44.21 21.20 -9.75
C PRO A 208 -45.32 21.61 -10.73
N VAL A 209 -44.99 21.65 -12.03
CA VAL A 209 -45.97 21.80 -13.11
C VAL A 209 -45.91 20.61 -14.06
N GLU A 210 -47.12 20.20 -14.41
CA GLU A 210 -47.61 19.09 -15.20
C GLU A 210 -47.00 18.93 -16.61
N ALA A 211 -46.86 17.65 -16.98
CA ALA A 211 -47.25 17.04 -18.24
C ALA A 211 -47.43 17.91 -19.50
N VAL A 212 -46.61 17.63 -20.52
CA VAL A 212 -47.08 17.60 -21.92
C VAL A 212 -46.49 16.37 -22.61
N VAL A 213 -47.42 15.55 -23.10
CA VAL A 213 -47.28 14.46 -24.06
C VAL A 213 -47.05 15.05 -25.44
N GLU A 214 -46.09 14.56 -26.22
CA GLU A 214 -46.34 14.12 -27.62
C GLU A 214 -45.12 13.43 -28.24
N THR A 215 -45.44 12.36 -28.97
CA THR A 215 -44.55 11.39 -29.64
C THR A 215 -44.41 11.78 -31.13
N PRO A 216 -43.90 10.90 -32.02
CA PRO A 216 -42.61 10.99 -32.72
C PRO A 216 -42.68 11.51 -34.18
N ALA A 217 -41.53 11.87 -34.78
CA ALA A 217 -41.40 11.86 -36.23
C ALA A 217 -39.93 11.66 -36.67
N ALA A 218 -39.74 10.68 -37.53
CA ALA A 218 -38.49 10.31 -38.18
C ALA A 218 -38.18 11.25 -39.36
N VAL A 219 -36.91 11.61 -39.54
CA VAL A 219 -36.33 11.95 -40.85
C VAL A 219 -34.85 11.49 -40.87
N PRO A 220 -34.41 10.75 -41.90
CA PRO A 220 -33.00 10.45 -42.14
C PRO A 220 -32.39 11.51 -43.06
N VAL A 221 -31.25 12.11 -42.69
CA VAL A 221 -30.39 12.85 -43.62
C VAL A 221 -28.92 12.53 -43.35
N GLU A 222 -28.24 12.21 -44.44
CA GLU A 222 -26.86 11.80 -44.66
C GLU A 222 -25.80 12.87 -44.30
N PRO A 223 -24.48 12.52 -44.36
CA PRO A 223 -23.48 13.05 -43.44
C PRO A 223 -22.82 14.35 -43.93
N VAL A 224 -22.71 15.31 -43.02
CA VAL A 224 -21.83 16.48 -43.18
C VAL A 224 -20.46 16.12 -42.60
N VAL A 225 -19.47 16.08 -43.51
CA VAL A 225 -18.05 16.14 -43.19
C VAL A 225 -17.75 17.53 -42.65
N GLU A 226 -17.50 17.64 -41.36
CA GLU A 226 -16.99 18.87 -40.76
C GLU A 226 -15.72 18.55 -39.95
N ALA A 227 -14.63 19.19 -40.38
CA ALA A 227 -13.32 19.13 -39.77
C ALA A 227 -13.40 19.60 -38.32
N ARG A 228 -13.15 18.69 -37.38
CA ARG A 228 -12.98 19.03 -35.97
C ARG A 228 -11.54 19.47 -35.73
N ASP A 229 -11.37 20.76 -35.55
CA ASP A 229 -10.24 21.33 -34.84
C ASP A 229 -10.12 20.69 -33.45
N VAL A 230 -8.93 20.17 -33.18
CA VAL A 230 -8.53 19.57 -31.90
C VAL A 230 -8.32 20.73 -30.93
N LEU A 231 -9.35 21.04 -30.14
CA LEU A 231 -9.18 21.83 -28.93
C LEU A 231 -8.39 20.99 -27.93
N VAL A 232 -7.18 21.45 -27.64
CA VAL A 232 -6.35 21.02 -26.51
C VAL A 232 -7.13 21.34 -25.24
N GLN A 233 -7.77 20.32 -24.68
CA GLN A 233 -8.33 20.35 -23.34
C GLN A 233 -7.16 20.23 -22.37
N GLU A 234 -6.74 21.34 -21.76
CA GLU A 234 -5.92 21.29 -20.55
C GLU A 234 -6.73 20.59 -19.47
N ASP A 235 -6.34 19.36 -19.14
CA ASP A 235 -6.81 18.62 -17.98
C ASP A 235 -6.47 19.42 -16.72
N VAL A 236 -7.41 20.26 -16.30
CA VAL A 236 -7.47 20.77 -14.94
C VAL A 236 -7.75 19.55 -14.06
N VAL A 237 -6.68 19.01 -13.48
CA VAL A 237 -6.75 18.03 -12.40
C VAL A 237 -7.42 18.72 -11.22
N GLU A 238 -8.75 18.61 -11.19
CA GLU A 238 -9.57 18.95 -10.04
C GLU A 238 -9.16 18.00 -8.91
N ILE A 239 -8.36 18.52 -7.98
CA ILE A 239 -7.96 17.85 -6.75
C ILE A 239 -9.23 17.69 -5.90
N ALA A 240 -9.98 16.64 -6.19
CA ALA A 240 -11.09 16.19 -5.37
C ALA A 240 -10.53 15.89 -3.98
N ALA A 241 -10.83 16.77 -3.02
CA ALA A 241 -10.51 16.57 -1.63
C ALA A 241 -11.02 15.18 -1.20
N PRO A 242 -10.21 14.35 -0.52
CA PRO A 242 -10.63 13.03 -0.11
C PRO A 242 -11.80 13.18 0.85
N THR A 243 -12.97 12.77 0.38
CA THR A 243 -14.18 12.65 1.20
C THR A 243 -13.80 11.79 2.42
N PRO A 244 -14.09 12.25 3.65
CA PRO A 244 -13.78 11.47 4.84
C PRO A 244 -14.56 10.16 4.74
N ILE A 245 -13.82 9.04 4.65
CA ILE A 245 -14.37 7.70 4.72
C ILE A 245 -15.15 7.62 6.04
N ALA A 246 -16.48 7.68 5.93
CA ALA A 246 -17.38 7.50 7.05
C ALA A 246 -17.12 6.10 7.61
N ARG A 247 -16.35 6.04 8.70
CA ARG A 247 -16.12 4.81 9.45
C ARG A 247 -17.51 4.31 9.85
N PRO A 248 -17.96 3.13 9.38
CA PRO A 248 -19.23 2.58 9.81
C PRO A 248 -19.20 2.51 11.34
N ALA A 249 -20.25 3.04 11.98
CA ALA A 249 -20.40 3.05 13.42
C ALA A 249 -20.25 1.60 13.92
N ARG A 250 -19.11 1.33 14.56
CA ARG A 250 -18.85 0.03 15.16
C ARG A 250 -19.82 -0.08 16.32
N ALA A 251 -20.88 -0.87 16.14
CA ALA A 251 -21.76 -1.25 17.22
C ALA A 251 -20.90 -1.80 18.35
N VAL A 252 -20.85 -1.06 19.47
CA VAL A 252 -20.23 -1.50 20.71
C VAL A 252 -21.18 -2.56 21.25
N ALA A 253 -21.00 -3.80 20.83
CA ALA A 253 -21.61 -4.93 21.49
C ALA A 253 -20.91 -5.05 22.86
N GLU A 254 -21.56 -4.57 23.92
CA GLU A 254 -21.16 -4.88 25.28
C GLU A 254 -21.21 -6.41 25.45
N PRO A 255 -20.08 -7.07 25.74
CA PRO A 255 -20.12 -8.47 26.08
C PRO A 255 -20.68 -8.59 27.49
N ALA A 256 -21.95 -8.98 27.60
CA ALA A 256 -22.65 -9.23 28.87
C ALA A 256 -22.09 -10.44 29.66
N SER A 257 -20.93 -10.97 29.28
CA SER A 257 -20.31 -12.11 29.96
C SER A 257 -18.79 -12.04 29.83
N PRO A 258 -18.03 -12.31 30.91
CA PRO A 258 -16.57 -12.36 30.84
C PRO A 258 -16.15 -13.41 29.80
N PRO A 259 -15.22 -13.09 28.89
CA PRO A 259 -14.81 -14.02 27.86
C PRO A 259 -14.22 -15.27 28.51
N THR A 260 -14.80 -16.43 28.19
CA THR A 260 -14.27 -17.72 28.64
C THR A 260 -12.89 -17.95 28.03
N ILE A 261 -12.05 -18.73 28.72
CA ILE A 261 -10.68 -19.05 28.29
C ILE A 261 -10.69 -19.67 26.87
N GLU A 262 -11.70 -20.49 26.56
CA GLU A 262 -11.89 -21.11 25.24
C GLU A 262 -12.10 -20.07 24.12
N ALA A 263 -12.83 -18.99 24.40
CA ALA A 263 -13.04 -17.89 23.44
C ALA A 263 -11.74 -17.11 23.16
N LEU A 264 -10.87 -17.00 24.16
CA LEU A 264 -9.55 -16.37 23.98
C LEU A 264 -8.62 -17.27 23.17
N LEU A 265 -8.59 -18.57 23.45
CA LEU A 265 -7.77 -19.55 22.73
C LEU A 265 -8.17 -19.64 21.25
N THR A 266 -9.46 -19.76 20.94
CA THR A 266 -9.96 -19.79 19.55
C THR A 266 -9.68 -18.49 18.79
N ARG A 267 -9.72 -17.34 19.47
CA ARG A 267 -9.36 -16.05 18.86
C ARG A 267 -7.86 -15.95 18.58
N LEU A 268 -7.02 -16.50 19.46
CA LEU A 268 -5.57 -16.52 19.32
C LEU A 268 -5.13 -17.45 18.18
N GLU A 269 -5.73 -18.64 18.09
CA GLU A 269 -5.51 -19.60 17.00
C GLU A 269 -5.90 -19.02 15.64
N LYS A 270 -7.09 -18.40 15.53
CA LYS A 270 -7.50 -17.67 14.31
C LYS A 270 -6.53 -16.54 13.95
N GLY A 271 -5.96 -15.88 14.96
CA GLY A 271 -4.96 -14.84 14.78
C GLY A 271 -3.63 -15.39 14.24
N ALA A 272 -3.18 -16.53 14.76
CA ALA A 272 -1.96 -17.20 14.33
C ALA A 272 -2.08 -17.75 12.89
N LEU A 273 -3.22 -18.36 12.55
CA LEU A 273 -3.53 -18.81 11.18
C LEU A 273 -3.51 -17.67 10.17
N ARG A 274 -4.10 -16.50 10.51
CA ARG A 274 -4.07 -15.32 9.62
C ARG A 274 -2.67 -14.76 9.38
N ARG A 275 -1.73 -14.97 10.31
CA ARG A 275 -0.35 -14.46 10.19
C ARG A 275 0.59 -15.45 9.52
N GLY A 276 0.12 -16.64 9.12
CA GLY A 276 0.97 -17.67 8.53
C GLY A 276 2.08 -18.18 9.45
N LEU A 277 1.95 -17.94 10.77
CA LEU A 277 2.93 -18.35 11.78
C LEU A 277 2.84 -19.84 12.12
N ILE A 278 1.76 -20.50 11.72
CA ILE A 278 1.56 -21.95 11.85
C ILE A 278 1.44 -22.49 10.42
N GLY A 279 2.55 -22.44 9.68
CA GLY A 279 2.72 -23.10 8.41
C GLY A 279 3.48 -24.41 8.63
N SER A 280 2.77 -25.52 8.46
CA SER A 280 3.22 -26.89 8.20
C SER A 280 4.74 -27.15 8.23
N HIS A 281 5.19 -27.82 9.29
CA HIS A 281 6.29 -28.78 9.20
C HIS A 281 5.76 -30.12 8.74
#